data_AF-A0A709WGQ0-F1
#
_entry.id   AF-A0A709WGQ0-F1
#
_cell.length_a   1.000
_cell.length_b   1.000
_cell.length_c   1.000
_cell.angle_alpha   90.00
_cell.angle_beta   90.00
_cell.angle_gamma   90.00
#
_symmetry.space_group_name_H-M   'P 1'
#
loop_
_entity.id
_entity.type
_entity.pdbx_description
1 polymer ?
#
loop_
_entity_poly.entity_id
_entity_poly.type
_entity_poly.pdbx_seq_one_letter_code
_entity_poly.pdbx_strand_id
1 'polypeptide(L)'
;MEKIAIFSLTTSKPQMLTAILKDGALIINEVKPLPASALEQKQKIPPAIAALRKSKFKVLVDEITPTISAGTGASQVTLKTRHADGRAAIIVGMERYRELKLQKLLSLPQNNKGAFEIPDSIVDTEYNGNGEEVYRVNWQDIRPEHILMILCCYATVYHNVASADYVEQMTGTVEKEQKTGILASFLSIIGHEKVKAGTSQPKSLAGKEVDEDTVIL
;
A
#
# COMPACT_ATOMS: atom_id res chain seq x y z
N MET A 1 -4.54 -2.92 15.01
CA MET A 1 -5.60 -2.96 13.98
C MET A 1 -5.11 -2.18 12.78
N GLU A 2 -4.97 -2.82 11.63
CA GLU A 2 -4.53 -2.19 10.39
C GLU A 2 -5.72 -2.06 9.44
N LYS A 3 -5.86 -0.90 8.80
CA LYS A 3 -6.92 -0.63 7.81
C LYS A 3 -6.31 -0.67 6.43
N ILE A 4 -6.89 -1.46 5.54
CA ILE A 4 -6.37 -1.73 4.20
C ILE A 4 -7.40 -1.29 3.18
N ALA A 5 -6.96 -0.62 2.12
CA ALA A 5 -7.75 -0.32 0.95
C ALA A 5 -6.98 -0.72 -0.31
N ILE A 6 -7.64 -1.46 -1.20
CA ILE A 6 -7.10 -1.92 -2.47
C ILE A 6 -7.93 -1.30 -3.59
N PHE A 7 -7.28 -0.69 -4.57
CA PHE A 7 -7.90 -0.22 -5.82
C PHE A 7 -7.38 -1.10 -6.96
N SER A 8 -8.23 -1.90 -7.60
CA SER A 8 -7.85 -2.66 -8.79
C SER A 8 -8.28 -1.92 -10.05
N LEU A 9 -7.30 -1.45 -10.82
CA LEU A 9 -7.53 -0.64 -12.03
C LEU A 9 -7.04 -1.35 -13.31
N THR A 10 -6.29 -2.46 -13.19
CA THR A 10 -5.76 -3.21 -14.35
C THR A 10 -6.77 -4.18 -14.98
N THR A 11 -8.06 -4.02 -14.67
CA THR A 11 -9.12 -4.96 -15.09
C THR A 11 -10.23 -4.27 -15.87
N SER A 12 -11.01 -5.05 -16.62
CA SER A 12 -12.21 -4.54 -17.31
C SER A 12 -13.33 -4.13 -16.37
N LYS A 13 -13.25 -4.49 -15.08
CA LYS A 13 -14.21 -4.11 -14.03
C LYS A 13 -13.45 -3.52 -12.84
N PRO A 14 -13.02 -2.25 -12.92
CA PRO A 14 -12.31 -1.60 -11.83
C PRO A 14 -13.13 -1.62 -10.54
N GLN A 15 -12.50 -1.96 -9.43
CA GLN A 15 -13.15 -2.14 -8.15
C GLN A 15 -12.22 -1.70 -7.01
N MET A 16 -12.83 -1.32 -5.89
CA MET A 16 -12.15 -1.01 -4.63
C MET A 16 -12.61 -1.98 -3.56
N LEU A 17 -11.70 -2.41 -2.70
CA LEU A 17 -12.00 -3.21 -1.52
C LEU A 17 -11.40 -2.54 -0.28
N THR A 18 -12.18 -2.48 0.81
CA THR A 18 -11.68 -2.09 2.13
C THR A 18 -11.71 -3.27 3.09
N ALA A 19 -10.68 -3.39 3.92
CA ALA A 19 -10.54 -4.47 4.87
C ALA A 19 -9.86 -3.99 6.16
N ILE A 20 -10.01 -4.80 7.19
CA ILE A 20 -9.41 -4.59 8.51
C ILE A 20 -8.65 -5.85 8.88
N LEU A 21 -7.38 -5.71 9.26
CA LEU A 21 -6.61 -6.75 9.93
C LEU A 21 -6.63 -6.50 11.44
N LYS A 22 -7.25 -7.42 12.18
CA LYS A 22 -7.38 -7.35 13.64
C LYS A 22 -7.18 -8.73 14.23
N ASP A 23 -6.29 -8.83 15.22
CA ASP A 23 -6.00 -10.08 15.96
C ASP A 23 -5.67 -11.26 15.03
N GLY A 24 -4.91 -10.99 13.97
CA GLY A 24 -4.57 -11.97 12.92
C GLY A 24 -5.68 -12.23 11.90
N ALA A 25 -6.93 -11.87 12.20
CA ALA A 25 -8.06 -12.03 11.30
C ALA A 25 -8.15 -10.90 10.27
N LEU A 26 -8.26 -11.26 8.99
CA LEU A 26 -8.52 -10.36 7.88
C LEU A 26 -10.02 -10.32 7.60
N ILE A 27 -10.62 -9.15 7.82
CA ILE A 27 -12.06 -8.93 7.67
C ILE A 27 -12.28 -8.00 6.49
N ILE A 28 -12.89 -8.52 5.43
CA ILE A 28 -13.31 -7.72 4.29
C ILE A 28 -14.58 -6.96 4.65
N ASN A 29 -14.53 -5.63 4.57
CA ASN A 29 -15.63 -4.77 4.98
C ASN A 29 -16.56 -4.45 3.81
N GLU A 30 -16.00 -3.87 2.75
CA GLU A 30 -16.79 -3.33 1.65
C GLU A 30 -16.06 -3.49 0.32
N VAL A 31 -16.83 -3.78 -0.73
CA VAL A 31 -16.37 -3.80 -2.12
C VAL A 31 -17.25 -2.87 -2.95
N LYS A 32 -16.62 -1.96 -3.68
CA LYS A 32 -17.30 -0.94 -4.50
C LYS A 32 -16.79 -0.97 -5.93
N PRO A 33 -17.66 -0.89 -6.96
CA PRO A 33 -17.22 -0.64 -8.31
C PRO A 33 -16.58 0.75 -8.42
N LEU A 34 -15.60 0.88 -9.30
CA LEU A 34 -14.93 2.13 -9.66
C LEU A 34 -15.30 2.52 -11.10
N PRO A 35 -15.12 3.79 -11.48
CA PRO A 35 -15.34 4.22 -12.86
C PRO A 35 -14.47 3.41 -13.83
N ALA A 36 -15.05 2.97 -14.95
CA ALA A 36 -14.29 2.27 -16.01
C ALA A 36 -13.47 3.23 -16.88
N SER A 37 -13.91 4.50 -17.00
CA SER A 37 -13.23 5.53 -17.80
C SER A 37 -11.96 6.01 -17.09
N ALA A 38 -10.81 5.92 -17.77
CA ALA A 38 -9.53 6.40 -17.26
C ALA A 38 -9.55 7.90 -16.89
N LEU A 39 -10.31 8.71 -17.64
CA LEU A 39 -10.47 10.14 -17.35
C LEU A 39 -11.25 10.34 -16.04
N GLU A 40 -12.33 9.59 -15.85
CA GLU A 40 -13.09 9.64 -14.59
C GLU A 40 -12.28 9.11 -13.40
N GLN A 41 -11.50 8.04 -13.61
CA GLN A 41 -10.61 7.51 -12.58
C GLN A 41 -9.61 8.57 -12.11
N LYS A 42 -8.97 9.29 -13.05
CA LYS A 42 -8.00 10.35 -12.74
C LYS A 42 -8.60 11.51 -11.95
N GLN A 43 -9.90 11.79 -12.15
CA GLN A 43 -10.60 12.84 -11.42
C GLN A 43 -11.10 12.38 -10.05
N LYS A 44 -11.70 11.18 -9.95
CA LYS A 44 -12.46 10.73 -8.78
C LYS A 44 -11.62 9.92 -7.77
N ILE A 45 -10.62 9.17 -8.22
CA ILE A 45 -9.87 8.24 -7.35
C ILE A 45 -8.85 8.95 -6.46
N PRO A 46 -8.00 9.88 -6.95
CA PRO A 46 -7.01 10.54 -6.08
C PRO A 46 -7.60 11.24 -4.84
N PRO A 47 -8.73 11.98 -4.93
CA PRO A 47 -9.39 12.52 -3.74
C PRO A 47 -9.89 11.44 -2.77
N ALA A 48 -10.40 10.31 -3.29
CA ALA A 48 -10.83 9.18 -2.46
C ALA A 48 -9.65 8.51 -1.73
N ILE A 49 -8.51 8.34 -2.41
CA ILE A 49 -7.27 7.88 -1.79
C ILE A 49 -6.87 8.84 -0.67
N ALA A 50 -6.84 10.15 -0.92
CA ALA A 50 -6.47 11.14 0.10
C ALA A 50 -7.37 11.06 1.35
N ALA A 51 -8.68 10.84 1.19
CA ALA A 51 -9.61 10.66 2.30
C ALA A 51 -9.32 9.38 3.12
N LEU A 52 -9.02 8.27 2.44
CA LEU A 52 -8.63 7.01 3.08
C LEU A 52 -7.29 7.15 3.82
N ARG A 53 -6.30 7.81 3.22
CA ARG A 53 -4.99 8.07 3.84
C ARG A 53 -5.12 8.94 5.10
N LYS A 54 -5.97 9.98 5.07
CA LYS A 54 -6.33 10.77 6.26
C LYS A 54 -6.94 9.90 7.37
N SER A 55 -7.69 8.87 6.98
CA SER A 55 -8.28 7.88 7.90
C SER A 55 -7.31 6.75 8.30
N LYS A 56 -6.01 6.92 8.03
CA LYS A 56 -4.90 5.99 8.30
C LYS A 56 -5.06 4.62 7.64
N PHE A 57 -5.69 4.56 6.47
CA PHE A 57 -5.65 3.37 5.64
C PHE A 57 -4.29 3.25 4.96
N LYS A 58 -3.75 2.03 4.94
CA LYS A 58 -2.76 1.59 3.97
C LYS A 58 -3.45 1.37 2.65
N VAL A 59 -3.00 2.10 1.62
CA VAL A 59 -3.65 2.08 0.30
C VAL A 59 -2.70 1.47 -0.71
N LEU A 60 -3.14 0.39 -1.36
CA LEU A 60 -2.50 -0.18 -2.53
C LEU A 60 -3.33 0.13 -3.77
N VAL A 61 -2.66 0.54 -4.85
CA VAL A 61 -3.29 0.79 -6.16
C VAL A 61 -2.66 -0.14 -7.16
N ASP A 62 -3.48 -1.06 -7.68
CA ASP A 62 -3.13 -1.92 -8.80
C ASP A 62 -3.24 -1.16 -10.11
N GLU A 63 -2.09 -0.71 -10.60
CA GLU A 63 -1.92 -0.03 -11.88
C GLU A 63 -0.52 -0.29 -12.45
N ILE A 64 -0.40 -0.34 -13.78
CA ILE A 64 0.86 -0.58 -14.47
C ILE A 64 1.72 0.70 -14.48
N THR A 65 1.12 1.80 -14.91
CA THR A 65 1.74 3.13 -14.93
C THR A 65 1.15 3.94 -13.78
N PRO A 66 1.98 4.55 -12.90
CA PRO A 66 1.53 5.25 -11.70
C PRO A 66 0.83 6.57 -12.06
N THR A 67 -0.38 6.51 -12.60
CA THR A 67 -1.17 7.67 -13.01
C THR A 67 -2.08 8.14 -11.88
N ILE A 68 -2.53 7.19 -11.06
CA ILE A 68 -3.46 7.44 -9.96
C ILE A 68 -2.74 7.46 -8.61
N SER A 69 -1.80 6.54 -8.35
CA SER A 69 -1.08 6.49 -7.08
C SER A 69 -0.04 7.60 -6.93
N ALA A 70 0.54 8.08 -8.03
CA ALA A 70 1.58 9.11 -7.99
C ALA A 70 1.10 10.36 -7.25
N GLY A 71 1.87 10.78 -6.24
CA GLY A 71 1.58 11.97 -5.43
C GLY A 71 0.42 11.81 -4.42
N THR A 72 -0.22 10.64 -4.32
CA THR A 72 -1.33 10.41 -3.38
C THR A 72 -0.90 9.78 -2.05
N GLY A 73 0.34 9.31 -1.98
CA GLY A 73 0.86 8.54 -0.85
C GLY A 73 0.36 7.10 -0.79
N ALA A 74 -0.36 6.62 -1.81
CA ALA A 74 -0.64 5.19 -1.98
C ALA A 74 0.56 4.47 -2.61
N SER A 75 0.69 3.17 -2.32
CA SER A 75 1.68 2.32 -2.98
C SER A 75 1.13 1.81 -4.31
N GLN A 76 1.85 2.09 -5.39
CA GLN A 76 1.65 1.41 -6.66
C GLN A 76 2.04 -0.06 -6.53
N VAL A 77 1.17 -0.97 -6.95
CA VAL A 77 1.44 -2.41 -7.01
C VAL A 77 0.85 -2.99 -8.28
N THR A 78 1.22 -4.23 -8.58
CA THR A 78 0.52 -5.15 -9.49
C THR A 78 0.72 -6.55 -8.92
N LEU A 79 0.02 -7.55 -9.46
CA LEU A 79 0.29 -8.96 -9.12
C LEU A 79 1.74 -9.39 -9.40
N LYS A 80 2.46 -8.66 -10.27
CA LYS A 80 3.86 -8.92 -10.64
C LYS A 80 4.87 -8.15 -9.80
N THR A 81 4.43 -7.23 -8.94
CA THR A 81 5.33 -6.48 -8.06
C THR A 81 6.17 -7.43 -7.22
N ARG A 82 7.48 -7.19 -7.16
CA ARG A 82 8.41 -8.03 -6.38
C ARG A 82 8.32 -7.66 -4.91
N HIS A 83 8.14 -8.66 -4.07
CA HIS A 83 8.26 -8.55 -2.62
C HIS A 83 9.74 -8.48 -2.21
N ALA A 84 10.00 -8.22 -0.92
CA ALA A 84 11.36 -8.07 -0.39
C ALA A 84 12.23 -9.32 -0.57
N ASP A 85 11.61 -10.51 -0.59
CA ASP A 85 12.26 -11.80 -0.83
C ASP A 85 12.43 -12.14 -2.33
N GLY A 86 12.07 -11.22 -3.22
CA GLY A 86 12.17 -11.40 -4.68
C GLY A 86 11.00 -12.18 -5.31
N ARG A 87 10.06 -12.72 -4.54
CA ARG A 87 8.87 -13.40 -5.08
C ARG A 87 7.83 -12.38 -5.53
N ALA A 88 6.97 -12.75 -6.47
CA ALA A 88 5.92 -11.84 -6.96
C ALA A 88 4.78 -11.70 -5.94
N ALA A 89 4.11 -10.55 -5.92
CA ALA A 89 3.01 -10.24 -5.00
C ALA A 89 1.87 -11.26 -5.09
N ILE A 90 1.61 -11.84 -6.26
CA ILE A 90 0.65 -12.94 -6.41
C ILE A 90 1.04 -14.18 -5.60
N ILE A 91 2.32 -14.54 -5.55
CA ILE A 91 2.79 -15.72 -4.83
C ILE A 91 2.64 -15.48 -3.32
N VAL A 92 3.20 -14.38 -2.83
CA VAL A 92 3.15 -13.99 -1.42
C VAL A 92 1.71 -13.79 -0.95
N GLY A 93 0.88 -13.15 -1.79
CA GLY A 93 -0.55 -12.95 -1.50
C GLY A 93 -1.33 -14.26 -1.46
N MET A 94 -1.05 -15.22 -2.34
CA MET A 94 -1.69 -16.54 -2.36
C MET A 94 -1.28 -17.41 -1.17
N GLU A 95 -0.01 -17.40 -0.78
CA GLU A 95 0.44 -18.08 0.44
C GLU A 95 -0.27 -17.54 1.67
N ARG A 96 -0.33 -16.21 1.79
CA ARG A 96 -1.02 -15.55 2.89
C ARG A 96 -2.53 -15.82 2.88
N TYR A 97 -3.15 -15.87 1.70
CA TYR A 97 -4.55 -16.25 1.54
C TYR A 97 -4.80 -17.68 2.04
N ARG A 98 -3.97 -18.65 1.62
CA ARG A 98 -4.07 -20.05 2.06
C ARG A 98 -3.89 -20.18 3.57
N GLU A 99 -2.91 -19.49 4.13
CA GLU A 99 -2.67 -19.46 5.57
C GLU A 99 -3.90 -18.94 6.34
N LEU A 100 -4.42 -17.77 5.96
CA LEU A 100 -5.61 -17.18 6.60
C LEU A 100 -6.85 -18.07 6.45
N LYS A 101 -7.01 -18.72 5.28
CA LYS A 101 -8.12 -19.64 5.03
C LYS A 101 -8.01 -20.91 5.90
N LEU A 102 -6.84 -21.52 5.98
CA LEU A 102 -6.59 -22.71 6.80
C LEU A 102 -6.80 -22.44 8.29
N GLN A 103 -6.38 -21.27 8.77
CA GLN A 103 -6.54 -20.84 10.16
C GLN A 103 -7.96 -20.31 10.47
N LYS A 104 -8.86 -20.27 9.47
CA LYS A 104 -10.22 -19.67 9.60
C LYS A 104 -10.20 -18.20 10.05
N LEU A 105 -9.16 -17.47 9.65
CA LEU A 105 -8.92 -16.06 9.95
C LEU A 105 -9.35 -15.13 8.81
N LEU A 106 -10.00 -15.66 7.77
CA LEU A 106 -10.52 -14.87 6.65
C LEU A 106 -12.03 -14.70 6.75
N SER A 107 -12.50 -13.47 6.91
CA SER A 107 -13.93 -13.12 6.86
C SER A 107 -14.27 -12.42 5.56
N LEU A 108 -14.95 -13.13 4.67
CA LEU A 108 -15.42 -12.66 3.37
C LEU A 108 -16.66 -11.75 3.49
N PRO A 109 -16.91 -10.84 2.51
CA PRO A 109 -18.09 -9.99 2.52
C PRO A 109 -19.36 -10.85 2.47
N GLN A 110 -20.41 -10.48 3.21
CA GLN A 110 -21.62 -11.31 3.32
C GLN A 110 -22.29 -11.55 1.95
N ASN A 111 -22.30 -10.52 1.11
CA ASN A 111 -22.80 -10.58 -0.25
C ASN A 111 -21.69 -11.06 -1.19
N ASN A 112 -21.98 -12.09 -2.00
CA ASN A 112 -21.09 -12.58 -3.05
C ASN A 112 -19.77 -13.23 -2.56
N LYS A 113 -19.81 -13.96 -1.44
CA LYS A 113 -18.64 -14.69 -0.88
C LYS A 113 -17.89 -15.52 -1.93
N GLY A 114 -18.62 -16.28 -2.74
CA GLY A 114 -18.04 -17.20 -3.72
C GLY A 114 -17.19 -16.50 -4.79
N ALA A 115 -17.45 -15.22 -5.10
CA ALA A 115 -16.63 -14.50 -6.09
C ALA A 115 -15.20 -14.25 -5.59
N PHE A 116 -15.00 -14.16 -4.28
CA PHE A 116 -13.70 -13.92 -3.63
C PHE A 116 -12.97 -15.21 -3.22
N GLU A 117 -13.58 -16.38 -3.45
CA GLU A 117 -12.88 -17.64 -3.29
C GLU A 117 -11.94 -17.86 -4.47
N ILE A 118 -10.66 -18.04 -4.17
CA ILE A 118 -9.60 -18.23 -5.16
C ILE A 118 -9.29 -19.73 -5.24
N PRO A 119 -9.37 -20.36 -6.42
CA PRO A 119 -8.93 -21.74 -6.63
C PRO A 119 -7.42 -21.90 -6.36
N ASP A 120 -7.03 -23.03 -5.80
CA ASP A 120 -5.61 -23.30 -5.55
C ASP A 120 -4.79 -23.43 -6.84
N SER A 121 -5.43 -23.83 -7.95
CA SER A 121 -4.85 -23.97 -9.29
C SER A 121 -4.46 -22.64 -9.96
N ILE A 122 -4.69 -21.49 -9.32
CA ILE A 122 -4.22 -20.20 -9.85
C ILE A 122 -2.69 -20.12 -9.81
N VAL A 123 -2.06 -20.77 -8.82
CA VAL A 123 -0.61 -20.82 -8.66
C VAL A 123 -0.20 -22.25 -8.34
N ASP A 124 0.49 -22.87 -9.31
CA ASP A 124 1.14 -24.16 -9.15
C ASP A 124 2.62 -23.98 -8.87
N THR A 125 3.17 -24.81 -7.98
CA THR A 125 4.60 -24.85 -7.68
C THR A 125 5.21 -26.09 -8.32
N GLU A 126 6.20 -25.88 -9.17
CA GLU A 126 7.04 -26.93 -9.75
C GLU A 126 8.48 -26.77 -9.26
N TYR A 127 9.28 -27.83 -9.35
CA TYR A 127 10.72 -27.75 -9.14
C TYR A 127 11.42 -27.93 -10.47
N ASN A 128 12.34 -27.03 -10.80
CA ASN A 128 13.16 -27.18 -12.01
C ASN A 128 14.22 -28.28 -11.83
N GLY A 129 14.98 -28.59 -12.89
CA GLY A 129 16.05 -29.58 -12.84
C GLY A 129 17.19 -29.27 -11.85
N ASN A 130 17.25 -28.03 -11.34
CA ASN A 130 18.22 -27.59 -10.33
C ASN A 130 17.64 -27.67 -8.90
N GLY A 131 16.39 -28.10 -8.73
CA GLY A 131 15.70 -28.16 -7.44
C GLY A 131 15.16 -26.81 -6.94
N GLU A 132 15.12 -25.77 -7.79
CA GLU A 132 14.57 -24.46 -7.44
C GLU A 132 13.05 -24.44 -7.67
N GLU A 133 12.33 -23.75 -6.79
CA GLU A 133 10.88 -23.54 -6.93
C GLU A 133 10.57 -22.59 -8.10
N VAL A 134 9.75 -23.08 -9.03
CA VAL A 134 9.21 -22.36 -10.17
C VAL A 134 7.69 -22.28 -10.03
N TYR A 135 7.17 -21.06 -9.92
CA TYR A 135 5.74 -20.83 -9.83
C TYR A 135 5.11 -20.62 -11.21
N ARG A 136 4.11 -21.43 -11.56
CA ARG A 136 3.28 -21.25 -12.74
C ARG A 136 1.97 -20.58 -12.36
N VAL A 137 1.71 -19.43 -12.97
CA VAL A 137 0.51 -18.63 -12.70
C VAL A 137 -0.45 -18.76 -13.88
N ASN A 138 -1.67 -19.22 -13.62
CA ASN A 138 -2.73 -19.23 -14.61
C ASN A 138 -3.42 -17.86 -14.66
N TRP A 139 -2.88 -16.96 -15.49
CA TRP A 139 -3.37 -15.59 -15.62
C TRP A 139 -4.79 -15.47 -16.19
N GLN A 140 -5.27 -16.48 -16.95
CA GLN A 140 -6.58 -16.43 -17.62
C GLN A 140 -7.74 -16.62 -16.64
N ASP A 141 -7.50 -17.36 -15.55
CA ASP A 141 -8.52 -17.66 -14.54
C ASP A 141 -8.58 -16.61 -13.41
N ILE A 142 -7.75 -15.57 -13.48
CA ILE A 142 -7.73 -14.49 -12.49
C ILE A 142 -8.87 -13.51 -12.78
N ARG A 143 -9.87 -13.51 -11.91
CA ARG A 143 -10.99 -12.54 -11.93
C ARG A 143 -10.62 -11.25 -11.19
N PRO A 144 -11.32 -10.12 -11.45
CA PRO A 144 -11.12 -8.87 -10.71
C PRO A 144 -11.22 -9.04 -9.19
N GLU A 145 -12.16 -9.86 -8.72
CA GLU A 145 -12.33 -10.15 -7.29
C GLU A 145 -11.13 -10.92 -6.70
N HIS A 146 -10.48 -11.78 -7.50
CA HIS A 146 -9.25 -12.46 -7.09
C HIS A 146 -8.12 -11.45 -6.90
N ILE A 147 -7.98 -10.47 -7.81
CA ILE A 147 -6.93 -9.45 -7.71
C ILE A 147 -7.08 -8.66 -6.40
N LEU A 148 -8.29 -8.22 -6.08
CA LEU A 148 -8.57 -7.54 -4.82
C LEU A 148 -8.20 -8.39 -3.62
N MET A 149 -8.60 -9.66 -3.61
CA MET A 149 -8.34 -10.56 -2.48
C MET A 149 -6.84 -10.86 -2.32
N ILE A 150 -6.14 -11.19 -3.41
CA ILE A 150 -4.71 -11.47 -3.42
C ILE A 150 -3.93 -10.26 -2.93
N LEU A 151 -4.22 -9.07 -3.46
CA LEU A 151 -3.54 -7.84 -3.05
C LEU A 151 -3.92 -7.41 -1.63
N CYS A 152 -5.13 -7.71 -1.17
CA CYS A 152 -5.52 -7.49 0.22
C CYS A 152 -4.75 -8.40 1.17
N CYS A 153 -4.57 -9.68 0.82
CA CYS A 153 -3.74 -10.61 1.59
C CYS A 153 -2.27 -10.18 1.57
N TYR A 154 -1.74 -9.82 0.39
CA TYR A 154 -0.40 -9.27 0.23
C TYR A 154 -0.18 -8.01 1.07
N ALA A 155 -1.18 -7.14 1.15
CA ALA A 155 -1.12 -5.94 1.99
C ALA A 155 -0.89 -6.25 3.47
N THR A 156 -1.24 -7.44 3.98
CA THR A 156 -0.99 -7.78 5.39
C THR A 156 0.49 -8.04 5.70
N VAL A 157 1.32 -8.29 4.68
CA VAL A 157 2.76 -8.59 4.81
C VAL A 157 3.65 -7.62 4.05
N TYR A 158 3.09 -6.79 3.17
CA TYR A 158 3.81 -5.78 2.43
C TYR A 158 4.04 -4.52 3.27
N HIS A 159 5.27 -4.07 3.45
CA HIS A 159 5.57 -2.80 4.10
C HIS A 159 6.32 -1.89 3.13
N ASN A 160 5.76 -0.71 2.83
CA ASN A 160 6.45 0.28 1.99
C ASN A 160 7.47 1.04 2.86
N VAL A 161 8.73 0.59 2.82
CA VAL A 161 9.81 1.18 3.62
C VAL A 161 10.09 2.65 3.29
N ALA A 162 9.75 3.09 2.08
CA ALA A 162 9.89 4.48 1.65
C ALA A 162 8.68 5.36 2.05
N SER A 163 7.63 4.77 2.61
CA SER A 163 6.45 5.53 3.01
C SER A 163 6.66 6.29 4.32
N ALA A 164 6.10 7.50 4.39
CA ALA A 164 6.11 8.30 5.61
C ALA A 164 5.47 7.56 6.79
N ASP A 165 4.47 6.71 6.55
CA ASP A 165 3.83 5.90 7.58
C ASP A 165 4.77 4.86 8.18
N TYR A 166 5.57 4.20 7.33
CA TYR A 166 6.55 3.22 7.80
C TYR A 166 7.62 3.90 8.65
N VAL A 167 8.11 5.06 8.19
CA VAL A 167 9.03 5.88 8.98
C VAL A 167 8.39 6.32 10.30
N GLU A 168 7.14 6.82 10.29
CA GLU A 168 6.40 7.20 11.50
C GLU A 168 6.23 6.03 12.47
N GLN A 169 5.90 4.83 11.98
CA GLN A 169 5.80 3.62 12.81
C GLN A 169 7.16 3.25 13.40
N MET A 170 8.22 3.25 12.60
CA MET A 170 9.56 2.92 13.09
C MET A 170 10.09 3.96 14.08
N THR A 171 9.98 5.26 13.77
CA THR A 171 10.50 6.34 14.64
C THR A 171 9.63 6.59 15.85
N GLY A 172 8.31 6.51 15.71
CA GLY A 172 7.35 6.73 16.80
C GLY A 172 7.35 5.62 17.85
N THR A 173 7.78 4.40 17.47
CA THR A 173 8.04 3.32 18.44
C THR A 173 9.28 3.62 19.27
N VAL A 174 10.32 4.21 18.66
CA VAL A 174 11.54 4.59 19.40
C VAL A 174 11.38 5.87 20.23
N GLU A 175 10.41 6.74 19.94
CA GLU A 175 10.10 7.87 20.84
C GLU A 175 9.45 7.44 22.17
N LYS A 176 8.79 6.28 22.20
CA LYS A 176 8.21 5.71 23.44
C LYS A 176 9.21 4.91 24.28
N GLU A 177 10.27 4.39 23.68
CA GLU A 177 11.38 3.77 24.40
C GLU A 177 12.43 4.83 24.72
N GLN A 178 12.58 5.15 26.00
CA GLN A 178 13.53 6.13 26.48
C GLN A 178 14.95 5.83 25.96
N LYS A 179 15.52 6.83 25.29
CA LYS A 179 16.82 6.85 24.60
C LYS A 179 17.99 6.33 25.45
N THR A 180 18.59 5.22 25.02
CA THR A 180 20.04 5.00 25.05
C THR A 180 20.44 3.93 24.02
N GLY A 181 21.02 4.35 22.89
CA GLY A 181 21.52 3.43 21.87
C GLY A 181 22.04 4.14 20.64
N ILE A 182 22.85 3.44 19.84
CA ILE A 182 23.54 3.96 18.63
C ILE A 182 22.55 4.60 17.62
N LEU A 183 21.29 4.15 17.59
CA LEU A 183 20.25 4.69 16.73
C LEU A 183 19.69 6.05 17.17
N ALA A 184 19.97 6.50 18.40
CA ALA A 184 19.45 7.77 18.94
C ALA A 184 19.93 8.98 18.12
N SER A 185 21.17 8.95 17.64
CA SER A 185 21.73 10.03 16.81
C SER A 185 21.04 10.10 15.45
N PHE A 186 20.77 8.95 14.82
CA PHE A 186 20.05 8.89 13.54
C PHE A 186 18.61 9.37 13.67
N LEU A 187 17.91 8.96 14.73
CA LEU A 187 16.54 9.39 15.02
C LEU A 187 16.46 10.89 15.36
N SER A 188 17.48 11.43 16.03
CA SER A 188 17.58 12.87 16.27
C SER A 188 17.70 13.67 14.97
N ILE A 189 18.39 13.15 13.95
CA ILE A 189 18.51 13.81 12.64
C ILE A 189 17.14 13.83 11.94
N ILE A 190 16.42 12.69 11.93
CA ILE A 190 15.08 12.61 11.34
C ILE A 190 14.08 13.51 12.07
N GLY A 191 14.14 13.54 13.41
CA GLY A 191 13.30 14.42 14.22
C GLY A 191 13.59 15.91 13.96
N HIS A 192 14.87 16.27 13.79
CA HIS A 192 15.29 17.64 13.51
C HIS A 192 14.82 18.14 12.14
N GLU A 193 14.73 17.26 11.12
CA GLU A 193 14.13 17.61 9.83
C GLU A 193 12.62 17.90 9.95
N LYS A 194 11.87 17.12 10.74
CA LYS A 194 10.44 17.40 10.97
C LYS A 194 10.21 18.76 11.64
N VAL A 195 11.09 19.15 12.58
CA VAL A 195 11.01 20.45 13.26
C VAL A 195 11.37 21.60 12.30
N LYS A 196 12.38 21.42 11.44
CA LYS A 196 12.73 22.40 10.41
C LYS A 196 11.66 22.54 9.33
N ALA A 197 11.04 21.45 8.88
CA ALA A 197 9.98 21.50 7.87
C ALA A 197 8.70 22.21 8.36
N GLY A 198 8.40 22.15 9.66
CA GLY A 198 7.30 22.91 10.28
C GLY A 198 7.61 24.39 10.52
N THR A 199 8.89 24.79 10.51
CA THR A 199 9.33 26.18 10.75
C THR A 199 9.88 26.88 9.50
N SER A 200 10.13 26.16 8.42
CA SER A 200 10.61 26.75 7.15
C SER A 200 9.44 27.05 6.20
N GLN A 201 8.60 28.02 6.54
CA GLN A 201 8.23 28.96 5.49
C GLN A 201 9.50 29.77 5.19
N PRO A 202 10.07 29.71 3.98
CA PRO A 202 11.12 30.65 3.65
C PRO A 202 10.51 32.05 3.75
N LYS A 203 11.04 32.88 4.67
CA LYS A 203 10.89 34.33 4.51
C LYS A 203 11.40 34.63 3.10
N SER A 204 10.52 35.26 2.31
CA SER A 204 10.76 35.73 0.95
C SER A 204 12.25 35.95 0.65
N LEU A 205 12.75 35.35 -0.43
CA LEU A 205 14.10 35.57 -0.98
C LEU A 205 14.27 36.99 -1.57
N ALA A 206 13.27 37.86 -1.45
CA ALA A 206 13.44 39.28 -1.70
C ALA A 206 14.10 39.90 -0.47
N GLY A 207 15.32 40.42 -0.65
CA GLY A 207 16.07 41.17 0.35
C GLY A 207 15.23 42.25 1.03
N LYS A 208 15.66 42.67 2.22
CA LYS A 208 14.93 43.69 2.98
C LYS A 208 15.27 45.06 2.40
N GLU A 209 14.31 45.69 1.75
CA GLU A 209 14.42 47.06 1.23
C GLU A 209 14.53 48.03 2.41
N VAL A 210 15.63 48.78 2.46
CA VAL A 210 15.90 49.74 3.56
C VAL A 210 15.52 51.16 3.13
N ASP A 211 15.56 51.47 1.82
CA ASP A 211 15.08 52.70 1.19
C ASP A 211 14.94 52.49 -0.34
N GLU A 212 14.32 53.44 -1.07
CA GLU A 212 13.99 53.32 -2.52
C GLU A 212 15.19 52.95 -3.43
N ASP A 213 16.42 53.23 -3.00
CA ASP A 213 17.64 52.97 -3.78
C ASP A 213 18.62 51.97 -3.13
N THR A 214 18.23 51.20 -2.10
CA THR A 214 19.15 50.22 -1.50
C THR A 214 18.50 48.93 -1.01
N VAL A 215 18.92 47.82 -1.63
CA VAL A 215 18.57 46.45 -1.24
C VAL A 215 19.80 45.73 -0.70
N ILE A 216 19.69 45.14 0.49
CA ILE A 216 20.69 44.23 1.05
C ILE A 216 20.24 42.79 0.75
N LEU A 217 21.06 42.07 -0.02
CA LEU A 217 20.92 40.64 -0.30
C LEU A 217 21.38 39.79 0.90
#